data_AF-A0A951ZFR4-F1
#
_entry.id   AF-A0A951ZFR4-F1
#
_cell.length_a   1.000
_cell.length_b   1.000
_cell.length_c   1.000
_cell.angle_alpha   90.00
_cell.angle_beta   90.00
_cell.angle_gamma   90.00
#
_symmetry.space_group_name_H-M   'P 1'
#
loop_
_entity.id
_entity.type
_entity.pdbx_description
1 polymer ?
#
loop_
_entity_poly.entity_id
_entity_poly.type
_entity_poly.pdbx_seq_one_letter_code
_entity_poly.pdbx_strand_id
1 'polypeptide(L)'
;MEMTTRALIGSRAAIRRIALPDLEMAKLSDWETVKIRTETELPAAVRTSRALAGGEIDRVVTSVVIPREGYYRIVASVFGDSLDAKVHNGHPVQDRVHVERWVYVAESGGTVTATFDPTVLPADIQARPGPSRPKRARTTGRRLVASTEEAATAGLRSSLTEPATRQVTYYDYDNPQNPVVRPLANVSVYQEEFDQYEYRSYGGSWTTTDANGEFTANCAPLDYYTIRGRVELRGGGVQMGEPTATYWEEYFGDCYEVRGPYGATTNANAFVFSQMREIVAASRAALPARGDVLVEVVNGLAVSRYLKDQPWGPYGNSDKIEIAGDGSNAGVYGPYGAFVQAHEYGHAVHHRALGGYPSPDCGGGHTFGSVENYGCAYVEGVADFLAAATRPIQMQYYFGYMQNRDFFTTGVAGRQEIQVAALLLDLLDTANDESHDQVSYPLSYLGAVITSCRVFDGLVWRGDGGDYLAECFEQGMSSSDRETFFPNRNM
;
A
#
# COMPACT_ATOMS: atom_id res chain seq x y z
N MET A 1 20.79 27.53 5.62
CA MET A 1 19.44 27.10 6.02
C MET A 1 19.40 26.91 7.53
N GLU A 2 18.30 27.31 8.15
CA GLU A 2 18.04 27.11 9.57
C GLU A 2 16.79 26.27 9.73
N MET A 3 16.85 25.23 10.57
CA MET A 3 15.70 24.41 10.91
C MET A 3 15.58 24.26 12.43
N THR A 4 14.33 24.30 12.88
CA THR A 4 13.95 24.25 14.28
C THR A 4 13.05 23.05 14.50
N THR A 5 13.42 22.19 15.44
CA THR A 5 12.61 21.04 15.87
C THR A 5 12.37 21.12 17.37
N ARG A 6 11.31 20.49 17.87
CA ARG A 6 11.02 20.40 19.30
C ARG A 6 11.01 18.93 19.69
N ALA A 7 11.86 18.54 20.63
CA ALA A 7 11.84 17.18 21.17
C ALA A 7 10.56 16.97 21.98
N LEU A 8 9.84 15.88 21.74
CA LEU A 8 8.65 15.54 22.53
C LEU A 8 9.05 14.88 23.85
N ILE A 9 10.05 14.00 23.82
CA ILE A 9 10.62 13.35 25.00
C ILE A 9 12.14 13.60 25.06
N GLY A 10 12.70 13.54 26.26
CA GLY A 10 14.14 13.57 26.45
C GLY A 10 14.83 12.33 25.87
N SER A 11 15.99 12.52 25.25
CA SER A 11 16.88 11.44 24.84
C SER A 11 18.32 11.73 25.28
N ARG A 12 18.99 10.71 25.82
CA ARG A 12 20.42 10.79 26.17
C ARG A 12 21.30 10.92 24.93
N ALA A 13 20.84 10.36 23.81
CA ALA A 13 21.43 10.51 22.49
C ALA A 13 20.29 10.66 21.47
N ALA A 14 20.15 11.86 20.90
CA ALA A 14 19.27 12.13 19.79
C ALA A 14 20.11 12.36 18.53
N ILE A 15 19.83 11.60 17.49
CA ILE A 15 20.41 11.77 16.17
C ILE A 15 19.65 12.88 15.47
N ARG A 16 20.37 13.94 15.11
CA ARG A 16 19.90 15.04 14.29
C ARG A 16 20.39 14.83 12.88
N ARG A 17 19.45 14.78 11.94
CA ARG A 17 19.69 14.52 10.52
C ARG A 17 19.10 15.65 9.69
N ILE A 18 19.88 16.19 8.75
CA ILE A 18 19.38 17.03 7.67
C ILE A 18 19.66 16.29 6.37
N ALA A 19 18.60 15.94 5.64
CA ALA A 19 18.69 15.23 4.37
C ALA A 19 18.10 16.07 3.24
N LEU A 20 18.68 15.95 2.04
CA LEU A 20 18.19 16.57 0.81
C LEU A 20 17.96 15.45 -0.21
N PRO A 21 16.90 14.65 -0.04
CA PRO A 21 16.72 13.42 -0.80
C PRO A 21 16.81 13.64 -2.31
N ASP A 22 16.18 14.69 -2.84
CA ASP A 22 16.19 14.95 -4.28
C ASP A 22 17.57 15.36 -4.80
N LEU A 23 18.36 16.07 -3.98
CA LEU A 23 19.74 16.45 -4.32
C LEU A 23 20.65 15.23 -4.32
N GLU A 24 20.56 14.37 -3.31
CA GLU A 24 21.39 13.16 -3.23
C GLU A 24 21.01 12.14 -4.30
N MET A 25 19.72 12.00 -4.61
CA MET A 25 19.25 11.22 -5.75
C MET A 25 19.80 11.77 -7.06
N ALA A 26 19.77 13.09 -7.26
CA ALA A 26 20.34 13.71 -8.46
C ALA A 26 21.86 13.49 -8.56
N LYS A 27 22.62 13.56 -7.46
CA LYS A 27 24.05 13.23 -7.46
C LYS A 27 24.31 11.77 -7.83
N LEU A 28 23.54 10.85 -7.23
CA LEU A 28 23.67 9.40 -7.48
C LEU A 28 23.32 9.02 -8.91
N SER A 29 22.42 9.75 -9.56
CA SER A 29 22.04 9.52 -10.95
C SER A 29 22.89 10.29 -11.96
N ASP A 30 23.99 10.92 -11.53
CA ASP A 30 24.77 11.90 -12.31
C ASP A 30 23.89 12.94 -13.02
N TRP A 31 22.83 13.36 -12.31
CA TRP A 31 21.81 14.30 -12.76
C TRP A 31 20.96 13.79 -13.93
N GLU A 32 21.09 12.52 -14.28
CA GLU A 32 20.29 11.85 -15.29
C GLU A 32 19.09 11.11 -14.67
N THR A 33 18.21 10.57 -15.51
CA THR A 33 17.03 9.80 -15.08
C THR A 33 17.40 8.34 -14.92
N VAL A 34 18.02 7.99 -13.79
CA VAL A 34 18.36 6.61 -13.47
C VAL A 34 17.37 6.06 -12.44
N LYS A 35 16.93 4.82 -12.63
CA LYS A 35 16.18 4.08 -11.61
C LYS A 35 17.12 3.75 -10.46
N ILE A 36 17.04 4.52 -9.37
CA ILE A 36 17.74 4.17 -8.13
C ILE A 36 16.98 3.01 -7.47
N ARG A 37 17.71 2.02 -6.94
CA ARG A 37 17.10 0.87 -6.26
C ARG A 37 16.35 1.37 -5.02
N THR A 38 15.14 0.87 -4.81
CA THR A 38 14.45 1.00 -3.52
C THR A 38 15.39 0.56 -2.40
N GLU A 39 15.32 1.19 -1.22
CA GLU A 39 16.19 0.93 -0.05
C GLU A 39 17.63 1.48 -0.11
N THR A 40 17.98 2.23 -1.17
CA THR A 40 19.28 2.94 -1.18
C THR A 40 19.32 3.99 -0.07
N GLU A 41 20.21 3.84 0.90
CA GLU A 41 20.41 4.83 1.96
C GLU A 41 20.99 6.12 1.37
N LEU A 42 20.24 7.22 1.47
CA LEU A 42 20.70 8.53 1.02
C LEU A 42 21.55 9.20 2.11
N PRO A 43 22.75 9.71 1.78
CA PRO A 43 23.59 10.40 2.76
C PRO A 43 22.86 11.63 3.32
N ALA A 44 23.11 11.93 4.59
CA ALA A 44 22.63 13.15 5.21
C ALA A 44 23.65 14.27 5.01
N ALA A 45 23.20 15.48 4.69
CA ALA A 45 24.05 16.66 4.65
C ALA A 45 24.59 17.03 6.04
N VAL A 46 23.81 16.74 7.09
CA VAL A 46 24.25 16.82 8.48
C VAL A 46 23.76 15.58 9.21
N ARG A 47 24.66 14.93 9.95
CA ARG A 47 24.32 13.90 10.95
C ARG A 47 25.13 14.17 12.20
N THR A 48 24.47 14.50 13.31
CA THR A 48 25.14 14.72 14.60
C THR A 48 24.32 14.06 15.70
N SER A 49 24.97 13.65 16.79
CA SER A 49 24.29 13.14 17.98
C SER A 49 24.46 14.12 19.14
N ARG A 50 23.39 14.39 19.89
CA ARG A 50 23.47 15.10 21.19
C ARG A 50 22.32 14.70 22.11
N ALA A 51 22.49 14.90 23.42
CA ALA A 51 21.38 14.81 24.34
C ALA A 51 20.37 15.94 24.10
N LEU A 52 19.08 15.62 24.22
CA LEU A 52 17.95 16.56 24.16
C LEU A 52 17.03 16.31 25.35
N ALA A 53 16.58 17.36 26.03
CA ALA A 53 15.52 17.25 27.03
C ALA A 53 14.13 17.25 26.37
N GLY A 54 13.13 16.69 27.05
CA GLY A 54 11.74 16.76 26.60
C GLY A 54 11.26 18.21 26.56
N GLY A 55 10.63 18.62 25.46
CA GLY A 55 10.20 19.98 25.19
C GLY A 55 11.31 20.93 24.71
N GLU A 56 12.57 20.51 24.68
CA GLU A 56 13.69 21.32 24.22
C GLU A 56 13.55 21.65 22.72
N ILE A 57 13.82 22.91 22.38
CA ILE A 57 13.89 23.37 21.00
C ILE A 57 15.33 23.18 20.52
N ASP A 58 15.52 22.32 19.52
CA ASP A 58 16.80 22.12 18.86
C ASP A 58 16.88 22.93 17.57
N ARG A 59 17.98 23.66 17.41
CA ARG A 59 18.26 24.51 16.26
C ARG A 59 19.52 24.02 15.57
N VAL A 60 19.40 23.64 14.30
CA VAL A 60 20.53 23.23 13.47
C VAL A 60 20.65 24.18 12.29
N VAL A 61 21.84 24.76 12.15
CA VAL A 61 22.19 25.63 11.03
C VAL A 61 23.22 24.91 10.17
N THR A 62 22.95 24.86 8.87
CA THR A 62 23.89 24.28 7.90
C THR A 62 23.83 25.02 6.57
N SER A 63 24.91 24.89 5.79
CA SER A 63 24.99 25.37 4.41
C SER A 63 25.07 24.19 3.47
N VAL A 64 24.28 24.21 2.42
CA VAL A 64 24.29 23.19 1.37
C VAL A 64 24.38 23.88 0.04
N VAL A 65 25.31 23.43 -0.80
CA VAL A 65 25.48 23.92 -2.17
C VAL A 65 24.63 23.07 -3.10
N ILE A 66 23.69 23.70 -3.81
CA ILE A 66 22.85 23.07 -4.82
C ILE A 66 23.41 23.49 -6.19
N PRO A 67 24.02 22.58 -6.97
CA PRO A 67 24.77 22.95 -8.16
C PRO A 67 23.92 23.16 -9.42
N ARG A 68 22.61 22.87 -9.39
CA ARG A 68 21.69 23.11 -10.50
C ARG A 68 20.39 23.71 -10.02
N GLU A 69 19.78 24.53 -10.85
CA GLU A 69 18.41 25.00 -10.63
C GLU A 69 17.45 23.83 -10.45
N GLY A 70 16.39 24.01 -9.66
CA GLY A 70 15.42 22.97 -9.37
C GLY A 70 14.61 23.22 -8.12
N TYR A 71 13.73 22.29 -7.78
CA TYR A 71 12.88 22.36 -6.61
C TYR A 71 13.12 21.18 -5.69
N TYR A 72 13.83 21.42 -4.60
CA TYR A 72 14.39 20.37 -3.77
C TYR A 72 13.65 20.28 -2.44
N ARG A 73 13.36 19.05 -2.00
CA ARG A 73 12.88 18.79 -0.65
C ARG A 73 14.06 18.74 0.31
N ILE A 74 13.87 19.34 1.47
CA ILE A 74 14.78 19.28 2.60
C ILE A 74 14.02 18.73 3.81
N VAL A 75 14.61 17.73 4.45
CA VAL A 75 14.02 17.03 5.59
C VAL A 75 14.96 17.18 6.78
N ALA A 76 14.53 17.88 7.82
CA ALA A 76 15.10 17.78 9.14
C ALA A 76 14.48 16.57 9.84
N SER A 77 15.26 15.78 10.54
CA SER A 77 14.76 14.76 11.45
C SER A 77 15.57 14.76 12.73
N VAL A 78 14.88 14.63 13.85
CA VAL A 78 15.49 14.35 15.14
C VAL A 78 14.85 13.09 15.66
N PHE A 79 15.66 12.10 16.00
CA PHE A 79 15.16 10.85 16.58
C PHE A 79 16.08 10.31 17.65
N GLY A 80 15.51 9.57 18.60
CA GLY A 80 16.28 8.85 19.61
C GLY A 80 17.25 7.83 18.97
N ASP A 81 18.41 7.65 19.58
CA ASP A 81 19.40 6.62 19.19
C ASP A 81 19.04 5.22 19.72
N SER A 82 17.97 5.11 20.53
CA SER A 82 17.44 3.81 20.95
C SER A 82 16.34 3.34 19.99
N LEU A 83 16.32 2.02 19.74
CA LEU A 83 15.22 1.32 19.08
C LEU A 83 14.04 1.07 20.02
N ASP A 84 14.19 1.33 21.32
CA ASP A 84 13.14 1.13 22.31
C ASP A 84 12.00 2.14 22.07
N ALA A 85 10.78 1.64 21.99
CA ALA A 85 9.59 2.49 21.99
C ALA A 85 9.55 3.30 23.29
N LYS A 86 9.41 4.62 23.18
CA LYS A 86 9.28 5.48 24.35
C LYS A 86 7.81 5.70 24.69
N VAL A 87 7.50 5.71 25.98
CA VAL A 87 6.14 5.95 26.48
C VAL A 87 6.04 7.37 27.05
N HIS A 88 5.02 8.14 26.64
CA HIS A 88 4.68 9.44 27.21
C HIS A 88 3.20 9.43 27.64
N ASN A 89 2.95 9.63 28.93
CA ASN A 89 1.61 9.56 29.54
C ASN A 89 0.87 8.24 29.22
N GLY A 90 1.57 7.10 29.33
CA GLY A 90 0.98 5.78 29.07
C GLY A 90 0.84 5.39 27.60
N HIS A 91 1.13 6.29 26.65
CA HIS A 91 1.05 6.00 25.23
C HIS A 91 2.44 5.80 24.62
N PRO A 92 2.66 4.77 23.77
CA PRO A 92 3.86 4.67 22.97
C PRO A 92 3.88 5.85 22.00
N VAL A 93 4.98 6.59 21.99
CA VAL A 93 5.19 7.69 21.06
C VAL A 93 6.46 7.43 20.27
N GLN A 94 6.41 7.73 18.97
CA GLN A 94 7.61 7.72 18.16
C GLN A 94 8.49 8.89 18.59
N ASP A 95 9.68 8.60 19.11
CA ASP A 95 10.70 9.61 19.40
C ASP A 95 11.39 10.04 18.09
N ARG A 96 10.58 10.53 17.14
CA ARG A 96 11.00 11.03 15.84
C ARG A 96 10.16 12.25 15.47
N VAL A 97 10.80 13.38 15.32
CA VAL A 97 10.20 14.60 14.77
C VAL A 97 10.87 14.88 13.45
N HIS A 98 10.07 15.12 12.41
CA HIS A 98 10.58 15.59 11.13
C HIS A 98 9.92 16.91 10.73
N VAL A 99 10.70 17.76 10.07
CA VAL A 99 10.23 19.02 9.49
C VAL A 99 10.68 19.04 8.05
N GLU A 100 9.71 19.20 7.15
CA GLU A 100 9.99 19.32 5.72
C GLU A 100 9.91 20.77 5.27
N ARG A 101 10.79 21.15 4.34
CA ARG A 101 10.75 22.41 3.60
C ARG A 101 11.08 22.14 2.15
N TRP A 102 10.50 22.94 1.28
CA TRP A 102 10.71 22.87 -0.16
C TRP A 102 11.43 24.13 -0.61
N VAL A 103 12.51 23.97 -1.36
CA VAL A 103 13.38 25.07 -1.78
C VAL A 103 13.51 25.07 -3.28
N TYR A 104 12.92 26.07 -3.91
CA TYR A 104 13.13 26.38 -5.32
C TYR A 104 14.39 27.21 -5.47
N VAL A 105 15.29 26.79 -6.36
CA VAL A 105 16.57 27.43 -6.67
C VAL A 105 16.61 27.74 -8.17
N ALA A 106 16.83 29.00 -8.52
CA ALA A 106 17.08 29.47 -9.87
C ALA A 106 18.17 30.54 -9.87
N GLU A 107 18.71 30.88 -11.04
CA GLU A 107 19.66 31.98 -11.23
C GLU A 107 19.06 33.33 -10.79
N SER A 108 17.77 33.53 -11.00
CA SER A 108 17.05 34.76 -10.62
C SER A 108 16.77 34.88 -9.12
N GLY A 109 17.05 33.83 -8.33
CA GLY A 109 16.75 33.77 -6.91
C GLY A 109 16.11 32.44 -6.49
N GLY A 110 15.62 32.38 -5.26
CA GLY A 110 14.98 31.18 -4.74
C GLY A 110 13.80 31.47 -3.82
N THR A 111 12.99 30.45 -3.59
CA THR A 111 11.81 30.54 -2.72
C THR A 111 11.76 29.33 -1.82
N VAL A 112 11.34 29.53 -0.57
CA VAL A 112 11.15 28.45 0.40
C VAL A 112 9.67 28.37 0.76
N THR A 113 9.11 27.18 0.69
CA THR A 113 7.72 26.87 1.00
C THR A 113 7.64 25.77 2.04
N ALA A 114 6.52 25.72 2.78
CA ALA A 114 6.28 24.68 3.78
C ALA A 114 5.91 23.33 3.14
N THR A 115 5.24 23.37 1.99
CA THR A 115 4.77 22.22 1.21
C THR A 115 5.19 22.38 -0.25
N PHE A 116 5.15 21.28 -1.02
CA PHE A 116 5.41 21.35 -2.45
C PHE A 116 4.35 22.24 -3.13
N ASP A 117 4.80 23.37 -3.68
CA ASP A 117 3.97 24.34 -4.38
C ASP A 117 4.41 24.44 -5.83
N PRO A 118 3.73 23.79 -6.80
CA PRO A 118 4.12 23.81 -8.19
C PRO A 118 3.96 25.19 -8.85
N THR A 119 3.27 26.14 -8.21
CA THR A 119 3.05 27.48 -8.77
C THR A 119 4.29 28.37 -8.73
N VAL A 120 5.30 28.01 -7.92
CA VAL A 120 6.59 28.72 -7.88
C VAL A 120 7.50 28.36 -9.06
N LEU A 121 7.14 27.32 -9.82
CA LEU A 121 7.90 26.86 -10.98
C LEU A 121 7.51 27.65 -12.25
N PRO A 122 8.48 28.05 -13.07
CA PRO A 122 8.22 28.56 -14.41
C PRO A 122 7.35 27.61 -15.24
N ALA A 123 6.49 28.17 -16.09
CA ALA A 123 5.51 27.41 -16.87
C ALA A 123 6.13 26.40 -17.84
N ASP A 124 7.38 26.63 -18.25
CA ASP A 124 8.17 25.78 -19.14
C ASP A 124 8.96 24.69 -18.41
N ILE A 125 8.98 24.68 -17.08
CA ILE A 125 9.67 23.67 -16.26
C ILE A 125 8.69 22.56 -15.84
N GLN A 126 9.17 21.33 -15.81
CA GLN A 126 8.42 20.18 -15.34
C GLN A 126 8.15 20.27 -13.83
N ALA A 127 6.89 20.17 -13.42
CA ALA A 127 6.48 20.22 -12.02
C ALA A 127 6.77 18.91 -11.27
N ARG A 128 8.06 18.65 -11.01
CA ARG A 128 8.52 17.49 -10.25
C ARG A 128 9.66 17.90 -9.30
N PRO A 129 9.78 17.25 -8.13
CA PRO A 129 10.94 17.42 -7.25
C PRO A 129 12.27 17.12 -7.96
N GLY A 130 13.32 17.84 -7.55
CA GLY A 130 14.67 17.70 -8.05
C GLY A 130 15.09 18.76 -9.07
N PRO A 131 16.11 18.48 -9.90
CA PRO A 131 16.67 19.43 -10.83
C PRO A 131 15.63 19.90 -11.86
N SER A 132 15.68 21.18 -12.22
CA SER A 132 14.85 21.78 -13.26
C SER A 132 15.03 21.03 -14.57
N ARG A 133 13.91 20.64 -15.16
CA ARG A 133 13.87 20.02 -16.49
C ARG A 133 12.93 20.84 -17.36
N PRO A 134 13.37 21.28 -18.54
CA PRO A 134 12.43 21.86 -19.49
C PRO A 134 11.38 20.79 -19.79
N LYS A 135 10.11 21.19 -19.80
CA LYS A 135 9.06 20.38 -20.40
C LYS A 135 9.55 20.08 -21.82
N ARG A 136 9.76 18.79 -22.14
CA ARG A 136 10.19 18.39 -23.48
C ARG A 136 9.24 19.06 -24.47
N ALA A 137 9.72 20.07 -25.18
CA ALA A 137 9.05 20.59 -26.35
C ALA A 137 8.91 19.37 -27.26
N ARG A 138 7.67 18.92 -27.47
CA ARG A 138 7.38 17.73 -28.27
C ARG A 138 8.05 17.96 -29.62
N THR A 139 9.18 17.31 -29.85
CA THR A 139 10.00 17.57 -31.02
C THR A 139 9.24 16.97 -32.20
N THR A 140 8.42 17.79 -32.84
CA THR A 140 7.85 17.54 -34.16
C THR A 140 8.99 17.60 -35.17
N GLY A 141 9.82 16.56 -35.16
CA GLY A 141 11.12 16.54 -35.83
C GLY A 141 11.38 15.26 -36.59
N ARG A 142 10.49 14.91 -37.53
CA ARG A 142 10.88 14.14 -38.72
C ARG A 142 10.50 14.98 -39.93
N ARG A 143 11.47 15.76 -40.42
CA ARG A 143 11.40 16.48 -41.69
C ARG A 143 11.55 15.45 -42.82
N LEU A 144 10.48 14.69 -43.07
CA LEU A 144 10.23 14.17 -44.41
C LEU A 144 10.05 15.41 -45.29
N VAL A 145 10.73 15.43 -46.44
CA VAL A 145 10.38 16.34 -47.53
C VAL A 145 9.02 15.88 -48.04
N ALA A 146 7.99 16.24 -47.27
CA ALA A 146 6.60 16.17 -47.66
C ALA A 146 6.50 17.03 -48.92
N SER A 147 5.96 16.44 -49.98
CA SER A 147 5.38 17.22 -51.05
C SER A 147 4.47 18.27 -50.42
N THR A 148 4.36 19.44 -51.05
CA THR A 148 3.56 20.56 -50.54
C THR A 148 2.08 20.21 -50.25
N GLU A 149 1.61 19.02 -50.64
CA GLU A 149 0.30 18.48 -50.25
C GLU A 149 0.29 17.82 -48.85
N GLU A 150 1.35 17.13 -48.43
CA GLU A 150 1.42 16.43 -47.13
C GLU A 150 1.60 17.39 -45.93
N ALA A 151 2.29 18.52 -46.13
CA ALA A 151 2.46 19.52 -45.07
C ALA A 151 1.16 20.29 -44.78
N ALA A 152 0.32 20.49 -45.80
CA ALA A 152 -1.03 21.05 -45.63
C ALA A 152 -1.95 20.06 -44.89
N THR A 153 -1.80 18.74 -45.11
CA THR A 153 -2.55 17.73 -44.36
C THR A 153 -2.04 17.52 -42.94
N ALA A 154 -0.72 17.61 -42.69
CA ALA A 154 -0.15 17.44 -41.35
C ALA A 154 -0.48 18.61 -40.39
N GLY A 155 -0.54 19.85 -40.91
CA GLY A 155 -0.99 21.02 -40.14
C GLY A 155 -2.48 20.98 -39.78
N LEU A 156 -3.30 20.34 -40.62
CA LEU A 156 -4.72 20.06 -40.35
C LEU A 156 -4.94 18.84 -39.43
N ARG A 157 -4.05 17.85 -39.45
CA ARG A 157 -4.13 16.65 -38.58
C ARG A 157 -3.82 16.91 -37.11
N SER A 158 -3.06 17.97 -36.78
CA SER A 158 -2.63 18.25 -35.40
C SER A 158 -3.65 19.06 -34.58
N SER A 159 -4.67 19.64 -35.21
CA SER A 159 -5.62 20.56 -34.53
C SER A 159 -6.99 19.95 -34.24
N LEU A 160 -7.18 18.65 -34.46
CA LEU A 160 -8.49 17.99 -34.34
C LEU A 160 -8.51 16.79 -33.37
N THR A 161 -7.40 16.50 -32.69
CA THR A 161 -7.35 15.46 -31.65
C THR A 161 -7.84 16.05 -30.34
N GLU A 162 -9.14 16.05 -30.11
CA GLU A 162 -9.65 16.30 -28.76
C GLU A 162 -9.44 15.03 -27.92
N PRO A 163 -8.71 15.11 -26.80
CA PRO A 163 -8.58 14.00 -25.86
C PRO A 163 -9.97 13.63 -25.33
N ALA A 164 -10.30 12.34 -25.37
CA ALA A 164 -11.57 11.85 -24.88
C ALA A 164 -11.40 11.27 -23.46
N THR A 165 -12.15 11.77 -22.49
CA THR A 165 -12.21 11.15 -21.16
C THR A 165 -13.08 9.89 -21.24
N ARG A 166 -12.58 8.81 -20.64
CA ARG A 166 -13.22 7.50 -20.52
C ARG A 166 -13.20 7.08 -19.07
N GLN A 167 -14.09 6.18 -18.66
CA GLN A 167 -14.21 5.77 -17.26
C GLN A 167 -14.34 4.24 -17.14
N VAL A 168 -13.36 3.58 -16.55
CA VAL A 168 -13.45 2.14 -16.25
C VAL A 168 -14.32 1.94 -15.02
N THR A 169 -15.29 1.02 -15.11
CA THR A 169 -16.23 0.73 -14.03
C THR A 169 -16.33 -0.77 -13.75
N TYR A 170 -16.86 -1.12 -12.58
CA TYR A 170 -17.19 -2.51 -12.22
C TYR A 170 -18.55 -2.55 -11.53
N TYR A 171 -19.19 -3.72 -11.56
CA TYR A 171 -20.41 -3.96 -10.80
C TYR A 171 -20.05 -4.41 -9.38
N ASP A 172 -20.46 -3.60 -8.40
CA ASP A 172 -20.51 -3.95 -6.99
C ASP A 172 -21.76 -4.79 -6.72
N TYR A 173 -21.56 -6.07 -6.41
CA TYR A 173 -22.61 -7.05 -6.12
C TYR A 173 -22.84 -7.25 -4.61
N ASP A 174 -22.42 -6.33 -3.75
CA ASP A 174 -22.76 -6.38 -2.31
C ASP A 174 -24.27 -6.55 -2.08
N ASN A 175 -25.09 -6.03 -2.99
CA ASN A 175 -26.48 -6.43 -3.15
C ASN A 175 -26.71 -7.07 -4.54
N PRO A 176 -26.78 -8.41 -4.64
CA PRO A 176 -26.94 -9.08 -5.93
C PRO A 176 -28.29 -8.77 -6.61
N GLN A 177 -29.28 -8.27 -5.86
CA GLN A 177 -30.56 -7.83 -6.42
C GLN A 177 -30.51 -6.41 -7.00
N ASN A 178 -29.50 -5.63 -6.65
CA ASN A 178 -29.32 -4.26 -7.12
C ASN A 178 -27.83 -3.92 -7.24
N PRO A 179 -27.13 -4.46 -8.25
CA PRO A 179 -25.72 -4.21 -8.43
C PRO A 179 -25.48 -2.72 -8.71
N VAL A 180 -24.51 -2.13 -8.01
CA VAL A 180 -24.15 -0.72 -8.15
C VAL A 180 -22.94 -0.60 -9.06
N VAL A 181 -23.01 0.23 -10.10
CA VAL A 181 -21.84 0.51 -10.94
C VAL A 181 -20.91 1.45 -10.17
N ARG A 182 -19.66 1.03 -9.97
CA ARG A 182 -18.63 1.82 -9.29
C ARG A 182 -17.44 2.10 -10.20
N PRO A 183 -16.76 3.24 -10.01
CA PRO A 183 -15.52 3.53 -10.71
C PRO A 183 -14.40 2.58 -10.29
N LEU A 184 -13.58 2.14 -11.25
CA LEU A 184 -12.42 1.28 -11.00
C LEU A 184 -11.13 2.10 -11.06
N ALA A 185 -10.69 2.57 -9.90
CA ALA A 185 -9.51 3.43 -9.77
C ALA A 185 -8.17 2.67 -9.91
N ASN A 186 -7.10 3.40 -10.23
CA ASN A 186 -5.71 2.93 -10.32
C ASN A 186 -5.50 1.59 -11.04
N VAL A 187 -6.27 1.33 -12.11
CA VAL A 187 -5.98 0.22 -13.03
C VAL A 187 -5.11 0.70 -14.17
N SER A 188 -4.24 -0.17 -14.67
CA SER A 188 -3.41 0.13 -15.83
C SER A 188 -4.23 -0.08 -17.10
N VAL A 189 -4.29 0.92 -17.96
CA VAL A 189 -5.03 0.85 -19.23
C VAL A 189 -4.02 1.00 -20.36
N TYR A 190 -3.86 -0.03 -21.18
CA TYR A 190 -3.10 0.05 -22.42
C TYR A 190 -4.04 0.38 -23.57
N GLN A 191 -3.73 1.47 -24.26
CA GLN A 191 -4.48 1.92 -25.43
C GLN A 191 -3.64 1.64 -26.66
N GLU A 192 -4.18 0.89 -27.59
CA GLU A 192 -3.54 0.50 -28.83
C GLU A 192 -4.26 1.14 -30.02
N GLU A 193 -3.50 1.75 -30.93
CA GLU A 193 -4.01 2.21 -32.23
C GLU A 193 -4.07 1.01 -33.18
N PHE A 194 -5.28 0.68 -33.63
CA PHE A 194 -5.58 -0.50 -34.42
C PHE A 194 -6.20 -0.12 -35.76
N ASP A 195 -5.59 -0.56 -36.86
CA ASP A 195 -6.17 -0.43 -38.20
C ASP A 195 -7.11 -1.61 -38.45
N GLN A 196 -8.40 -1.29 -38.59
CA GLN A 196 -9.45 -2.27 -38.80
C GLN A 196 -9.39 -2.94 -40.18
N TYR A 197 -8.79 -2.31 -41.19
CA TYR A 197 -8.69 -2.85 -42.55
C TYR A 197 -7.52 -3.83 -42.68
N GLU A 198 -6.37 -3.46 -42.13
CA GLU A 198 -5.17 -4.31 -42.14
C GLU A 198 -5.13 -5.32 -40.98
N TYR A 199 -6.06 -5.20 -40.02
CA TYR A 199 -6.07 -5.96 -38.77
C TYR A 199 -4.71 -5.88 -38.05
N ARG A 200 -4.14 -4.67 -37.96
CA ARG A 200 -2.77 -4.44 -37.51
C ARG A 200 -2.69 -3.35 -36.43
N SER A 201 -1.88 -3.62 -35.41
CA SER A 201 -1.49 -2.64 -34.38
C SER A 201 -0.34 -1.75 -34.84
N TYR A 202 -0.46 -0.44 -34.57
CA TYR A 202 0.53 0.58 -34.90
C TYR A 202 1.30 1.09 -33.68
N GLY A 203 0.98 0.57 -32.49
CA GLY A 203 1.58 0.96 -31.23
C GLY A 203 0.53 1.25 -30.17
N GLY A 204 0.99 1.44 -28.94
CA GLY A 204 0.09 1.77 -27.86
C GLY A 204 0.80 2.44 -26.69
N SER A 205 -0.01 2.97 -25.78
CA SER A 205 0.44 3.70 -24.60
C SER A 205 -0.26 3.21 -23.35
N TRP A 206 0.48 3.18 -22.24
CA TRP A 206 -0.07 2.90 -20.93
C TRP A 206 -0.54 4.18 -20.26
N THR A 207 -1.70 4.13 -19.65
CA THR A 207 -2.20 5.13 -18.70
C THR A 207 -2.74 4.42 -17.45
N THR A 208 -3.17 5.20 -16.46
CA THR A 208 -3.77 4.70 -15.24
C THR A 208 -5.05 5.46 -14.95
N THR A 209 -6.09 4.78 -14.48
CA THR A 209 -7.33 5.44 -14.08
C THR A 209 -7.16 6.23 -12.79
N ASP A 210 -7.82 7.37 -12.68
CA ASP A 210 -7.84 8.19 -11.46
C ASP A 210 -8.81 7.64 -10.40
N ALA A 211 -9.07 8.42 -9.34
CA ALA A 211 -9.98 8.03 -8.26
C ALA A 211 -11.44 7.84 -8.72
N ASN A 212 -11.85 8.48 -9.82
CA ASN A 212 -13.15 8.33 -10.45
C ASN A 212 -13.14 7.22 -11.51
N GLY A 213 -12.07 6.43 -11.62
CA GLY A 213 -11.94 5.43 -12.68
C GLY A 213 -11.71 6.05 -14.06
N GLU A 214 -11.45 7.36 -14.13
CA GLU A 214 -11.33 8.08 -15.39
C GLU A 214 -9.91 8.02 -15.95
N PHE A 215 -9.80 7.95 -17.28
CA PHE A 215 -8.55 8.05 -18.01
C PHE A 215 -8.75 8.80 -19.32
N THR A 216 -7.68 9.42 -19.83
CA THR A 216 -7.71 10.11 -21.12
C THR A 216 -7.28 9.17 -22.23
N ALA A 217 -8.15 8.98 -23.23
CA ALA A 217 -7.84 8.31 -24.47
C ALA A 217 -7.36 9.32 -25.52
N ASN A 218 -6.17 9.08 -26.09
CA ASN A 218 -5.65 9.91 -27.17
C ASN A 218 -6.20 9.40 -28.50
N CYS A 219 -7.11 10.18 -29.08
CA CYS A 219 -7.76 9.84 -30.32
C CYS A 219 -7.04 10.42 -31.53
N ALA A 220 -6.61 9.57 -32.46
CA ALA A 220 -6.18 10.03 -33.78
C ALA A 220 -7.42 10.42 -34.61
N PRO A 221 -7.40 11.53 -35.36
CA PRO A 221 -8.57 12.07 -36.05
C PRO A 221 -8.75 11.44 -37.44
N LEU A 222 -8.38 10.17 -37.60
CA LEU A 222 -8.39 9.47 -38.88
C LEU A 222 -9.48 8.41 -38.82
N ASP A 223 -10.44 8.50 -39.74
CA ASP A 223 -11.69 7.69 -39.86
C ASP A 223 -11.48 6.17 -40.03
N TYR A 224 -10.26 5.66 -39.86
CA TYR A 224 -9.91 4.26 -40.07
C TYR A 224 -9.13 3.60 -38.92
N TYR A 225 -8.70 4.35 -37.91
CA TYR A 225 -8.11 3.74 -36.71
C TYR A 225 -9.16 3.55 -35.63
N THR A 226 -9.21 2.33 -35.10
CA THR A 226 -9.92 2.00 -33.86
C THR A 226 -8.92 2.03 -32.71
N ILE A 227 -9.38 2.46 -31.53
CA ILE A 227 -8.58 2.32 -30.31
C ILE A 227 -9.02 1.02 -29.65
N ARG A 228 -8.06 0.16 -29.31
CA ARG A 228 -8.29 -1.01 -28.46
C ARG A 228 -7.78 -0.73 -27.06
N GLY A 229 -8.60 -1.06 -26.06
CA GLY A 229 -8.24 -0.91 -24.66
C GLY A 229 -7.99 -2.27 -24.04
N ARG A 230 -6.84 -2.40 -23.37
CA ARG A 230 -6.57 -3.50 -22.46
C ARG A 230 -6.52 -2.93 -21.06
N VAL A 231 -7.43 -3.37 -20.20
CA VAL A 231 -7.36 -3.09 -18.76
C VAL A 231 -6.56 -4.20 -18.09
N GLU A 232 -5.47 -3.84 -17.45
CA GLU A 232 -4.74 -4.70 -16.52
C GLU A 232 -5.10 -4.31 -15.09
N LEU A 233 -5.66 -5.29 -14.36
CA LEU A 233 -5.96 -5.21 -12.93
C LEU A 233 -4.67 -5.31 -12.10
N ARG A 234 -3.83 -4.28 -12.24
CA ARG A 234 -2.55 -4.15 -11.55
C ARG A 234 -2.36 -2.72 -11.05
N GLY A 235 -1.99 -2.60 -9.78
CA GLY A 235 -1.72 -1.33 -9.14
C GLY A 235 -1.91 -1.40 -7.62
N GLY A 236 -1.38 -0.42 -6.90
CA GLY A 236 -1.62 -0.29 -5.45
C GLY A 236 -1.09 -1.44 -4.58
N GLY A 237 -0.19 -2.29 -5.08
CA GLY A 237 0.28 -3.48 -4.36
C GLY A 237 -0.45 -4.78 -4.69
N VAL A 238 -1.42 -4.74 -5.62
CA VAL A 238 -2.20 -5.89 -6.08
C VAL A 238 -1.91 -6.13 -7.55
N GLN A 239 -1.74 -7.39 -7.92
CA GLN A 239 -1.69 -7.84 -9.30
C GLN A 239 -2.65 -9.01 -9.45
N MET A 240 -3.66 -8.91 -10.31
CA MET A 240 -4.49 -10.07 -10.61
C MET A 240 -3.71 -11.07 -11.51
N GLY A 241 -3.98 -12.37 -11.40
CA GLY A 241 -3.36 -13.42 -12.22
C GLY A 241 -4.09 -13.67 -13.55
N GLU A 242 -3.35 -14.13 -14.56
CA GLU A 242 -3.90 -14.48 -15.88
C GLU A 242 -4.72 -15.79 -15.81
N PRO A 243 -5.75 -15.99 -16.67
CA PRO A 243 -6.16 -15.16 -17.80
C PRO A 243 -7.07 -13.97 -17.43
N THR A 244 -7.39 -13.78 -16.15
CA THR A 244 -8.41 -12.82 -15.70
C THR A 244 -7.85 -11.47 -15.28
N ALA A 245 -6.52 -11.33 -15.21
CA ALA A 245 -5.82 -10.07 -14.97
C ALA A 245 -6.05 -9.02 -16.06
N THR A 246 -6.39 -9.52 -17.25
CA THR A 246 -6.45 -8.74 -18.46
C THR A 246 -7.83 -8.86 -19.07
N TYR A 247 -8.49 -7.73 -19.28
CA TYR A 247 -9.66 -7.65 -20.12
C TYR A 247 -9.35 -6.79 -21.34
N TRP A 248 -9.56 -7.38 -22.53
CA TRP A 248 -9.53 -6.67 -23.79
C TRP A 248 -10.96 -6.27 -24.14
N GLU A 249 -11.13 -4.99 -24.43
CA GLU A 249 -12.37 -4.51 -25.01
C GLU A 249 -12.01 -3.69 -26.25
N GLU A 250 -12.55 -4.14 -27.38
CA GLU A 250 -12.34 -3.50 -28.67
C GLU A 250 -13.37 -2.36 -28.79
N TYR A 251 -12.90 -1.10 -28.90
CA TYR A 251 -13.79 0.02 -29.21
C TYR A 251 -13.86 0.18 -30.72
N PHE A 252 -15.04 -0.06 -31.26
CA PHE A 252 -15.40 0.35 -32.60
C PHE A 252 -16.14 1.67 -32.48
N GLY A 253 -15.47 2.78 -32.77
CA GLY A 253 -16.15 4.07 -32.80
C GLY A 253 -15.21 5.21 -33.11
N ASP A 254 -15.63 6.07 -34.02
CA ASP A 254 -15.08 7.41 -34.17
C ASP A 254 -15.11 8.07 -32.80
N CYS A 255 -13.98 8.66 -32.39
CA CYS A 255 -13.81 9.23 -31.06
C CYS A 255 -14.84 10.29 -30.65
N TYR A 256 -15.69 10.72 -31.59
CA TYR A 256 -16.74 11.71 -31.46
C TYR A 256 -18.09 11.15 -30.96
N GLU A 257 -18.39 9.85 -31.10
CA GLU A 257 -19.74 9.32 -30.81
C GLU A 257 -19.92 8.58 -29.48
N VAL A 258 -18.84 8.22 -28.78
CA VAL A 258 -18.97 7.40 -27.57
C VAL A 258 -19.00 8.26 -26.29
N ARG A 259 -20.21 8.61 -25.84
CA ARG A 259 -20.50 9.09 -24.48
C ARG A 259 -21.15 7.96 -23.68
N GLY A 260 -20.40 7.34 -22.78
CA GLY A 260 -20.90 6.33 -21.86
C GLY A 260 -19.79 5.79 -20.95
N PRO A 261 -20.13 5.23 -19.77
CA PRO A 261 -19.16 4.52 -18.95
C PRO A 261 -18.55 3.38 -19.76
N TYR A 262 -17.23 3.26 -19.69
CA TYR A 262 -16.50 2.19 -20.33
C TYR A 262 -16.70 0.92 -19.51
N GLY A 263 -16.97 -0.18 -20.23
CA GLY A 263 -17.25 -1.53 -19.76
C GLY A 263 -17.43 -1.65 -18.26
N ALA A 264 -18.67 -1.63 -17.78
CA ALA A 264 -18.93 -2.12 -16.44
C ALA A 264 -18.60 -3.62 -16.48
N THR A 265 -17.43 -3.97 -15.96
CA THR A 265 -17.02 -5.38 -15.96
C THR A 265 -17.84 -6.08 -14.88
N THR A 266 -18.63 -7.08 -15.26
CA THR A 266 -19.37 -7.97 -14.34
C THR A 266 -18.45 -8.98 -13.66
N ASN A 267 -17.14 -8.86 -13.87
CA ASN A 267 -16.20 -9.89 -13.49
C ASN A 267 -15.83 -9.72 -12.01
N ALA A 268 -16.04 -10.78 -11.23
CA ALA A 268 -15.56 -10.95 -9.86
C ALA A 268 -14.13 -10.44 -9.65
N ASN A 269 -13.26 -10.57 -10.66
CA ASN A 269 -11.88 -10.09 -10.61
C ASN A 269 -11.75 -8.58 -10.40
N ALA A 270 -12.59 -7.75 -11.03
CA ALA A 270 -12.53 -6.30 -10.84
C ALA A 270 -13.02 -5.88 -9.45
N PHE A 271 -14.05 -6.57 -8.94
CA PHE A 271 -14.52 -6.41 -7.57
C PHE A 271 -13.42 -6.75 -6.56
N VAL A 272 -12.86 -7.96 -6.67
CA VAL A 272 -11.78 -8.44 -5.81
C VAL A 272 -10.56 -7.53 -5.89
N PHE A 273 -10.17 -7.09 -7.08
CA PHE A 273 -9.08 -6.12 -7.23
C PHE A 273 -9.36 -4.82 -6.48
N SER A 274 -10.57 -4.26 -6.60
CA SER A 274 -10.95 -3.03 -5.89
C SER A 274 -10.88 -3.21 -4.36
N GLN A 275 -11.44 -4.32 -3.85
CA GLN A 275 -11.41 -4.64 -2.42
C GLN A 275 -9.98 -4.86 -1.92
N MET A 276 -9.20 -5.68 -2.60
CA MET A 276 -7.80 -5.97 -2.26
C MET A 276 -6.96 -4.69 -2.25
N ARG A 277 -7.21 -3.74 -3.16
CA ARG A 277 -6.52 -2.45 -3.14
C ARG A 277 -6.82 -1.63 -1.89
N GLU A 278 -8.07 -1.61 -1.44
CA GLU A 278 -8.46 -0.95 -0.20
C GLU A 278 -7.82 -1.63 1.01
N ILE A 279 -7.84 -2.97 1.06
CA ILE A 279 -7.20 -3.79 2.10
C ILE A 279 -5.70 -3.51 2.17
N VAL A 280 -5.00 -3.52 1.02
CA VAL A 280 -3.55 -3.25 0.94
C VAL A 280 -3.23 -1.82 1.37
N ALA A 281 -4.04 -0.84 0.96
CA ALA A 281 -3.85 0.54 1.37
C ALA A 281 -4.02 0.73 2.88
N ALA A 282 -5.07 0.15 3.46
CA ALA A 282 -5.33 0.18 4.90
C ALA A 282 -4.21 -0.51 5.69
N SER A 283 -3.78 -1.69 5.24
CA SER A 283 -2.66 -2.42 5.84
C SER A 283 -1.37 -1.60 5.80
N ARG A 284 -0.99 -1.04 4.64
CA ARG A 284 0.24 -0.24 4.49
C ARG A 284 0.22 1.07 5.27
N ALA A 285 -0.96 1.60 5.59
CA ALA A 285 -1.08 2.80 6.41
C ALA A 285 -0.66 2.54 7.88
N ALA A 286 -0.75 1.30 8.34
CA ALA A 286 -0.52 0.95 9.74
C ALA A 286 0.61 -0.06 9.97
N LEU A 287 0.94 -0.90 8.99
CA LEU A 287 1.87 -2.02 9.12
C LEU A 287 3.06 -1.87 8.17
N PRO A 288 4.18 -2.58 8.42
CA PRO A 288 5.29 -2.62 7.47
C PRO A 288 4.82 -3.01 6.07
N ALA A 289 5.33 -2.31 5.06
CA ALA A 289 4.91 -2.57 3.69
C ALA A 289 5.50 -3.90 3.19
N ARG A 290 4.66 -4.74 2.58
CA ARG A 290 5.09 -5.82 1.67
C ARG A 290 5.08 -5.35 0.22
N GLY A 291 5.77 -6.11 -0.64
CA GLY A 291 5.72 -5.96 -2.10
C GLY A 291 4.33 -6.24 -2.68
N ASP A 292 4.26 -6.53 -3.98
CA ASP A 292 3.00 -6.86 -4.65
C ASP A 292 2.50 -8.27 -4.24
N VAL A 293 1.19 -8.51 -4.22
CA VAL A 293 0.59 -9.85 -4.09
C VAL A 293 -0.14 -10.22 -5.38
N LEU A 294 0.02 -11.46 -5.82
CA LEU A 294 -0.78 -12.02 -6.90
C LEU A 294 -2.14 -12.45 -6.35
N VAL A 295 -3.23 -12.10 -7.03
CA VAL A 295 -4.59 -12.50 -6.63
C VAL A 295 -5.30 -13.13 -7.80
N GLU A 296 -5.93 -14.29 -7.59
CA GLU A 296 -6.72 -14.97 -8.62
C GLU A 296 -8.09 -15.33 -8.08
N VAL A 297 -9.15 -15.07 -8.85
CA VAL A 297 -10.47 -15.62 -8.57
C VAL A 297 -10.59 -16.97 -9.28
N VAL A 298 -10.76 -18.03 -8.50
CA VAL A 298 -10.73 -19.41 -9.00
C VAL A 298 -12.11 -20.05 -8.83
N ASN A 299 -12.74 -20.44 -9.94
CA ASN A 299 -13.99 -21.20 -9.94
C ASN A 299 -13.72 -22.68 -9.63
N GLY A 300 -14.61 -23.31 -8.88
CA GLY A 300 -14.49 -24.67 -8.36
C GLY A 300 -13.56 -24.80 -7.15
N LEU A 301 -13.01 -23.69 -6.64
CA LEU A 301 -12.19 -23.69 -5.44
C LEU A 301 -13.09 -23.78 -4.20
N ALA A 302 -12.84 -24.77 -3.34
CA ALA A 302 -13.69 -25.03 -2.17
C ALA A 302 -13.58 -23.94 -1.09
N VAL A 303 -12.39 -23.37 -0.91
CA VAL A 303 -12.06 -22.33 0.07
C VAL A 303 -10.98 -21.42 -0.51
N SER A 304 -11.06 -20.12 -0.24
CA SER A 304 -9.96 -19.20 -0.51
C SER A 304 -8.71 -19.62 0.26
N ARG A 305 -7.53 -19.24 -0.24
CA ARG A 305 -6.26 -19.58 0.39
C ARG A 305 -5.12 -18.67 -0.01
N TYR A 306 -4.21 -18.47 0.92
CA TYR A 306 -2.88 -17.90 0.70
C TYR A 306 -1.86 -18.98 0.38
N LEU A 307 -1.04 -18.74 -0.65
CA LEU A 307 0.02 -19.61 -1.12
C LEU A 307 1.33 -18.82 -1.13
N LYS A 308 2.26 -19.20 -0.25
CA LYS A 308 3.59 -18.59 -0.17
C LYS A 308 4.52 -19.07 -1.28
N ASP A 309 5.43 -18.20 -1.72
CA ASP A 309 6.55 -18.50 -2.61
C ASP A 309 6.18 -19.31 -3.88
N GLN A 310 5.00 -19.03 -4.45
CA GLN A 310 4.54 -19.76 -5.62
C GLN A 310 5.40 -19.39 -6.83
N PRO A 311 5.92 -20.38 -7.59
CA PRO A 311 6.62 -20.11 -8.83
C PRO A 311 5.61 -19.59 -9.85
N TRP A 312 5.65 -18.28 -10.13
CA TRP A 312 4.69 -17.67 -11.04
C TRP A 312 5.36 -16.90 -12.18
N GLY A 313 5.26 -17.48 -13.38
CA GLY A 313 5.57 -16.82 -14.65
C GLY A 313 6.97 -16.17 -14.69
N PRO A 314 7.14 -15.08 -15.45
CA PRO A 314 8.42 -14.37 -15.55
C PRO A 314 8.79 -13.58 -14.28
N TYR A 315 7.97 -13.61 -13.23
CA TYR A 315 8.12 -12.75 -12.05
C TYR A 315 8.76 -13.45 -10.85
N GLY A 316 9.10 -14.74 -10.96
CA GLY A 316 9.80 -15.50 -9.93
C GLY A 316 8.87 -16.06 -8.86
N ASN A 317 9.42 -16.33 -7.68
CA ASN A 317 8.64 -16.80 -6.53
C ASN A 317 7.89 -15.61 -5.93
N SER A 318 6.58 -15.58 -6.09
CA SER A 318 5.71 -14.54 -5.54
C SER A 318 4.63 -15.18 -4.67
N ASP A 319 4.17 -14.44 -3.67
CA ASP A 319 2.99 -14.85 -2.93
C ASP A 319 1.74 -14.73 -3.80
N LYS A 320 0.83 -15.70 -3.64
CA LYS A 320 -0.43 -15.78 -4.37
C LYS A 320 -1.58 -15.94 -3.40
N ILE A 321 -2.68 -15.26 -3.65
CA ILE A 321 -3.97 -15.45 -2.98
C ILE A 321 -4.95 -15.99 -4.03
N GLU A 322 -5.57 -17.12 -3.73
CA GLU A 322 -6.67 -17.65 -4.52
C GLU A 322 -7.98 -17.38 -3.79
N ILE A 323 -8.90 -16.67 -4.43
CA ILE A 323 -10.23 -16.37 -3.91
C ILE A 323 -11.23 -17.33 -4.56
N ALA A 324 -12.01 -18.04 -3.75
CA ALA A 324 -13.07 -18.92 -4.25
C ALA A 324 -14.14 -18.11 -4.99
N GLY A 325 -14.26 -18.33 -6.31
CA GLY A 325 -15.11 -17.56 -7.21
C GLY A 325 -16.59 -17.97 -7.22
N ASP A 326 -16.88 -19.21 -6.85
CA ASP A 326 -18.23 -19.80 -6.83
C ASP A 326 -18.41 -20.78 -5.65
N GLY A 327 -19.64 -21.23 -5.43
CA GLY A 327 -20.00 -22.15 -4.34
C GLY A 327 -20.53 -21.47 -3.08
N SER A 328 -20.89 -22.28 -2.07
CA SER A 328 -21.46 -21.79 -0.80
C SER A 328 -20.47 -20.97 0.03
N ASN A 329 -19.17 -21.11 -0.25
CA ASN A 329 -18.08 -20.42 0.43
C ASN A 329 -17.41 -19.37 -0.47
N ALA A 330 -18.10 -18.90 -1.51
CA ALA A 330 -17.54 -17.90 -2.42
C ALA A 330 -17.13 -16.64 -1.63
N GLY A 331 -15.83 -16.35 -1.62
CA GLY A 331 -15.21 -15.23 -0.89
C GLY A 331 -15.17 -13.94 -1.70
N VAL A 332 -16.03 -13.81 -2.72
CA VAL A 332 -15.98 -12.69 -3.66
C VAL A 332 -16.75 -11.49 -3.14
N TYR A 333 -18.02 -11.65 -2.74
CA TYR A 333 -18.96 -10.53 -2.55
C TYR A 333 -19.42 -10.35 -1.10
N GLY A 334 -19.91 -9.15 -0.78
CA GLY A 334 -20.51 -8.82 0.50
C GLY A 334 -19.50 -8.78 1.65
N PRO A 335 -19.99 -8.57 2.89
CA PRO A 335 -19.15 -8.49 4.07
C PRO A 335 -18.28 -9.73 4.28
N TYR A 336 -18.81 -10.93 4.02
CA TYR A 336 -18.02 -12.15 4.14
C TYR A 336 -16.91 -12.24 3.08
N GLY A 337 -17.18 -11.87 1.83
CA GLY A 337 -16.15 -11.86 0.79
C GLY A 337 -15.03 -10.87 1.09
N ALA A 338 -15.39 -9.67 1.56
CA ALA A 338 -14.41 -8.68 2.02
C ALA A 338 -13.58 -9.21 3.21
N PHE A 339 -14.20 -9.96 4.13
CA PHE A 339 -13.51 -10.60 5.26
C PHE A 339 -12.48 -11.60 4.75
N VAL A 340 -12.92 -12.56 3.92
CA VAL A 340 -12.06 -13.62 3.38
C VAL A 340 -10.88 -13.02 2.62
N GLN A 341 -11.11 -12.03 1.76
CA GLN A 341 -10.04 -11.35 1.02
C GLN A 341 -9.03 -10.68 1.97
N ALA A 342 -9.51 -10.03 3.03
CA ALA A 342 -8.66 -9.38 4.01
C ALA A 342 -7.92 -10.39 4.90
N HIS A 343 -8.53 -11.52 5.21
CA HIS A 343 -7.93 -12.66 5.93
C HIS A 343 -6.77 -13.26 5.12
N GLU A 344 -6.99 -13.61 3.85
CA GLU A 344 -5.93 -14.14 3.00
C GLU A 344 -4.78 -13.13 2.80
N TYR A 345 -5.11 -11.84 2.74
CA TYR A 345 -4.08 -10.79 2.73
C TYR A 345 -3.35 -10.67 4.08
N GLY A 346 -4.05 -10.91 5.18
CA GLY A 346 -3.49 -11.02 6.53
C GLY A 346 -2.39 -12.07 6.59
N HIS A 347 -2.60 -13.25 6.01
CA HIS A 347 -1.56 -14.26 5.84
C HIS A 347 -0.36 -13.74 5.05
N ALA A 348 -0.59 -13.04 3.94
CA ALA A 348 0.47 -12.46 3.13
C ALA A 348 1.30 -11.39 3.86
N VAL A 349 0.65 -10.57 4.69
CA VAL A 349 1.29 -9.57 5.56
C VAL A 349 2.07 -10.26 6.66
N HIS A 350 1.47 -11.23 7.34
CA HIS A 350 2.11 -11.98 8.41
C HIS A 350 3.39 -12.67 7.91
N HIS A 351 3.34 -13.33 6.75
CA HIS A 351 4.50 -14.01 6.18
C HIS A 351 5.61 -13.06 5.72
N ARG A 352 5.30 -11.96 5.01
CA ARG A 352 6.34 -11.10 4.39
C ARG A 352 6.73 -9.87 5.18
N ALA A 353 5.76 -9.23 5.83
CA ALA A 353 5.95 -7.95 6.49
C ALA A 353 6.21 -8.10 7.99
N LEU A 354 5.63 -9.13 8.63
CA LEU A 354 5.73 -9.33 10.08
C LEU A 354 6.72 -10.44 10.48
N GLY A 355 7.65 -10.78 9.59
CA GLY A 355 8.74 -11.72 9.87
C GLY A 355 8.38 -13.21 9.67
N GLY A 356 7.10 -13.54 9.52
CA GLY A 356 6.61 -14.88 9.25
C GLY A 356 6.87 -15.86 10.39
N TYR A 357 5.81 -16.31 11.07
CA TYR A 357 5.93 -17.51 11.90
C TYR A 357 6.05 -18.73 10.98
N PRO A 358 6.86 -19.76 11.31
CA PRO A 358 6.87 -21.02 10.56
C PRO A 358 5.49 -21.65 10.66
N SER A 359 4.62 -21.30 9.71
CA SER A 359 3.25 -21.77 9.65
C SER A 359 3.29 -23.30 9.61
N PRO A 360 2.69 -23.98 10.61
CA PRO A 360 2.28 -25.36 10.39
C PRO A 360 1.32 -25.36 9.21
N ASP A 361 1.41 -26.37 8.36
CA ASP A 361 0.36 -26.63 7.37
C ASP A 361 -0.92 -26.90 8.16
N CYS A 362 -1.84 -25.93 8.18
CA CYS A 362 -3.03 -25.96 9.01
C CYS A 362 -4.14 -26.88 8.50
N GLY A 363 -3.82 -27.70 7.49
CA GLY A 363 -4.81 -28.54 6.85
C GLY A 363 -5.78 -27.71 6.00
N GLY A 364 -6.70 -28.39 5.33
CA GLY A 364 -7.75 -27.71 4.54
C GLY A 364 -8.75 -26.95 5.41
N GLY A 365 -9.75 -26.33 4.77
CA GLY A 365 -10.68 -25.38 5.36
C GLY A 365 -10.99 -25.54 6.86
N HIS A 366 -10.57 -24.57 7.64
CA HIS A 366 -10.85 -24.41 9.06
C HIS A 366 -11.96 -23.36 9.29
N THR A 367 -12.43 -23.27 10.53
CA THR A 367 -13.48 -22.31 10.93
C THR A 367 -13.04 -21.59 12.19
N PHE A 368 -13.55 -20.37 12.41
CA PHE A 368 -13.27 -19.54 13.58
C PHE A 368 -13.24 -20.28 14.92
N GLY A 369 -14.14 -21.26 15.11
CA GLY A 369 -14.29 -22.00 16.36
C GLY A 369 -13.59 -23.36 16.40
N SER A 370 -12.91 -23.77 15.32
CA SER A 370 -12.20 -25.04 15.28
C SER A 370 -11.04 -25.02 16.27
N VAL A 371 -10.91 -26.11 17.04
CA VAL A 371 -9.78 -26.28 17.95
C VAL A 371 -8.62 -26.86 17.15
N GLU A 372 -7.60 -26.04 16.95
CA GLU A 372 -6.41 -26.37 16.19
C GLU A 372 -5.20 -26.65 17.11
N ASN A 373 -4.03 -26.86 16.51
CA ASN A 373 -2.78 -26.64 17.23
C ASN A 373 -2.57 -25.13 17.43
N TYR A 374 -1.80 -24.76 18.46
CA TYR A 374 -1.62 -23.35 18.81
C TYR A 374 -0.98 -22.54 17.66
N GLY A 375 -0.14 -23.16 16.82
CA GLY A 375 0.53 -22.49 15.72
C GLY A 375 -0.45 -22.10 14.62
N CYS A 376 -1.42 -22.96 14.35
CA CYS A 376 -2.53 -22.67 13.44
C CYS A 376 -3.47 -21.62 14.01
N ALA A 377 -3.89 -21.79 15.27
CA ALA A 377 -4.70 -20.77 15.94
C ALA A 377 -4.02 -19.39 15.91
N TYR A 378 -2.70 -19.34 16.05
CA TYR A 378 -1.93 -18.11 15.95
C TYR A 378 -1.91 -17.53 14.53
N VAL A 379 -1.52 -18.33 13.54
CA VAL A 379 -1.38 -17.87 12.14
C VAL A 379 -2.72 -17.40 11.58
N GLU A 380 -3.77 -18.19 11.78
CA GLU A 380 -5.13 -17.87 11.36
C GLU A 380 -5.73 -16.72 12.16
N GLY A 381 -5.51 -16.68 13.48
CA GLY A 381 -6.02 -15.61 14.32
C GLY A 381 -5.37 -14.26 14.04
N VAL A 382 -4.08 -14.23 13.66
CA VAL A 382 -3.43 -13.01 13.17
C VAL A 382 -4.06 -12.57 11.84
N ALA A 383 -4.37 -13.50 10.93
CA ALA A 383 -5.04 -13.19 9.67
C ALA A 383 -6.45 -12.62 9.90
N ASP A 384 -7.24 -13.23 10.79
CA ASP A 384 -8.55 -12.75 11.23
C ASP A 384 -8.49 -11.35 11.85
N PHE A 385 -7.54 -11.13 12.76
CA PHE A 385 -7.28 -9.83 13.37
C PHE A 385 -6.98 -8.77 12.32
N LEU A 386 -6.08 -9.07 11.38
CA LEU A 386 -5.70 -8.14 10.31
C LEU A 386 -6.88 -7.86 9.38
N ALA A 387 -7.73 -8.85 9.12
CA ALA A 387 -8.95 -8.65 8.35
C ALA A 387 -9.88 -7.65 9.03
N ALA A 388 -10.16 -7.85 10.32
CA ALA A 388 -10.98 -6.96 11.13
C ALA A 388 -10.38 -5.55 11.23
N ALA A 389 -9.09 -5.44 11.54
CA ALA A 389 -8.40 -4.18 11.76
C ALA A 389 -8.27 -3.33 10.48
N THR A 390 -8.21 -3.95 9.29
CA THR A 390 -8.09 -3.23 8.02
C THR A 390 -9.43 -2.90 7.37
N ARG A 391 -10.54 -3.52 7.82
CA ARG A 391 -11.90 -3.35 7.26
C ARG A 391 -12.98 -3.13 8.32
N PRO A 392 -12.81 -2.21 9.29
CA PRO A 392 -13.68 -2.15 10.48
C PRO A 392 -15.17 -1.96 10.16
N ILE A 393 -15.52 -1.17 9.14
CA ILE A 393 -16.93 -0.92 8.77
C ILE A 393 -17.58 -2.18 8.20
N GLN A 394 -16.92 -2.83 7.24
CA GLN A 394 -17.42 -4.04 6.62
C GLN A 394 -17.43 -5.22 7.60
N MET A 395 -16.52 -5.19 8.58
CA MET A 395 -16.32 -6.26 9.55
C MET A 395 -17.13 -6.11 10.82
N GLN A 396 -17.98 -5.10 10.99
CA GLN A 396 -18.68 -4.85 12.26
C GLN A 396 -19.40 -6.09 12.82
N TYR A 397 -20.00 -6.92 11.96
CA TYR A 397 -20.61 -8.19 12.37
C TYR A 397 -19.58 -9.19 12.92
N TYR A 398 -18.45 -9.36 12.21
CA TYR A 398 -17.38 -10.27 12.62
C TYR A 398 -16.64 -9.75 13.85
N PHE A 399 -16.41 -8.45 13.93
CA PHE A 399 -15.83 -7.78 15.08
C PHE A 399 -16.67 -8.03 16.34
N GLY A 400 -17.98 -7.79 16.27
CA GLY A 400 -18.90 -8.13 17.34
C GLY A 400 -18.93 -9.63 17.64
N TYR A 401 -18.75 -10.50 16.64
CA TYR A 401 -18.67 -11.95 16.86
C TYR A 401 -17.36 -12.39 17.57
N MET A 402 -16.23 -11.73 17.25
CA MET A 402 -14.94 -11.96 17.90
C MET A 402 -14.96 -11.47 19.36
N GLN A 403 -15.53 -10.29 19.62
CA GLN A 403 -15.64 -9.70 20.96
C GLN A 403 -16.68 -10.39 21.86
N ASN A 404 -17.89 -10.69 21.36
CA ASN A 404 -19.01 -11.13 22.22
C ASN A 404 -18.97 -12.58 22.71
N ARG A 405 -17.85 -13.29 22.60
CA ARG A 405 -17.80 -14.72 22.99
C ARG A 405 -16.96 -14.92 24.23
N ASP A 406 -17.58 -15.55 25.24
CA ASP A 406 -16.97 -16.13 26.46
C ASP A 406 -15.97 -17.29 26.18
N PHE A 407 -15.18 -17.21 25.11
CA PHE A 407 -14.29 -18.27 24.66
C PHE A 407 -13.19 -18.60 25.67
N PHE A 408 -12.88 -17.68 26.58
CA PHE A 408 -11.91 -17.89 27.66
C PHE A 408 -12.34 -18.96 28.69
N THR A 409 -13.57 -19.45 28.65
CA THR A 409 -14.14 -20.32 29.69
C THR A 409 -13.94 -21.83 29.49
N THR A 410 -13.46 -22.29 28.33
CA THR A 410 -13.57 -23.73 27.96
C THR A 410 -12.28 -24.55 28.02
N GLY A 411 -11.17 -24.05 28.57
CA GLY A 411 -9.93 -24.84 28.72
C GLY A 411 -9.21 -25.17 27.40
N VAL A 412 -9.73 -24.71 26.27
CA VAL A 412 -9.11 -24.71 24.94
C VAL A 412 -8.64 -23.31 24.52
N ALA A 413 -8.51 -22.40 25.49
CA ALA A 413 -8.03 -21.04 25.29
C ALA A 413 -6.65 -21.04 24.59
N GLY A 414 -6.52 -20.24 23.53
CA GLY A 414 -5.34 -20.13 22.67
C GLY A 414 -5.27 -21.16 21.54
N ARG A 415 -6.21 -22.12 21.46
CA ARG A 415 -6.25 -23.14 20.39
C ARG A 415 -7.30 -22.88 19.32
N GLN A 416 -8.01 -21.75 19.41
CA GLN A 416 -8.96 -21.31 18.38
C GLN A 416 -8.45 -19.99 17.80
N GLU A 417 -8.48 -19.87 16.47
CA GLU A 417 -8.04 -18.66 15.76
C GLU A 417 -8.78 -17.41 16.22
N ILE A 418 -10.08 -17.53 16.47
CA ILE A 418 -10.90 -16.41 16.93
C ILE A 418 -10.46 -15.86 18.28
N GLN A 419 -9.88 -16.68 19.16
CA GLN A 419 -9.41 -16.22 20.47
C GLN A 419 -8.14 -15.38 20.33
N VAL A 420 -7.26 -15.76 19.41
CA VAL A 420 -6.07 -14.96 19.09
C VAL A 420 -6.49 -13.67 18.41
N ALA A 421 -7.46 -13.73 17.50
CA ALA A 421 -8.00 -12.55 16.84
C ALA A 421 -8.66 -11.58 17.83
N ALA A 422 -9.53 -12.09 18.71
CA ALA A 422 -10.19 -11.31 19.75
C ALA A 422 -9.18 -10.64 20.68
N LEU A 423 -8.21 -11.39 21.22
CA LEU A 423 -7.15 -10.82 22.06
C LEU A 423 -6.42 -9.66 21.37
N LEU A 424 -6.07 -9.80 20.09
CA LEU A 424 -5.39 -8.74 19.34
C LEU A 424 -6.31 -7.54 19.06
N LEU A 425 -7.62 -7.76 18.92
CA LEU A 425 -8.61 -6.71 18.77
C LEU A 425 -8.86 -5.95 20.08
N ASP A 426 -8.93 -6.64 21.22
CA ASP A 426 -9.06 -6.02 22.55
C ASP A 426 -7.82 -5.14 22.87
N LEU A 427 -6.67 -5.47 22.30
CA LEU A 427 -5.47 -4.63 22.39
C LEU A 427 -5.52 -3.41 21.45
N LEU A 428 -6.40 -3.40 20.45
CA LEU A 428 -6.51 -2.36 19.43
C LEU A 428 -7.69 -1.41 19.68
N ASP A 429 -8.82 -1.93 20.18
CA ASP A 429 -10.02 -1.15 20.47
C ASP A 429 -9.83 -0.23 21.68
N THR A 430 -10.84 0.58 21.99
CA THR A 430 -10.65 1.62 23.00
C THR A 430 -10.89 1.06 24.39
N ALA A 431 -10.03 1.44 25.34
CA ALA A 431 -10.06 1.05 26.76
C ALA A 431 -11.35 1.41 27.55
N ASN A 432 -12.42 1.81 26.87
CA ASN A 432 -13.72 2.11 27.46
C ASN A 432 -14.88 1.38 26.76
N ASP A 433 -14.62 0.59 25.72
CA ASP A 433 -15.67 -0.17 25.03
C ASP A 433 -16.10 -1.35 25.92
N GLU A 434 -15.15 -2.00 26.60
CA GLU A 434 -15.43 -3.05 27.58
C GLU A 434 -14.75 -2.76 28.94
N SER A 435 -15.40 -3.13 30.05
CA SER A 435 -14.88 -2.82 31.40
C SER A 435 -13.54 -3.49 31.75
N HIS A 436 -13.07 -4.39 30.89
CA HIS A 436 -11.82 -5.12 31.06
C HIS A 436 -10.71 -4.65 30.11
N ASP A 437 -11.01 -3.75 29.17
CA ASP A 437 -10.00 -3.16 28.27
C ASP A 437 -9.24 -2.09 29.04
N GLN A 438 -8.07 -2.42 29.56
CA GLN A 438 -7.27 -1.47 30.33
C GLN A 438 -6.24 -0.72 29.47
N VAL A 439 -6.00 -1.20 28.25
CA VAL A 439 -4.94 -0.73 27.36
C VAL A 439 -5.46 -0.66 25.93
N SER A 440 -4.93 0.27 25.14
CA SER A 440 -5.22 0.39 23.72
C SER A 440 -3.94 0.78 23.00
N TYR A 441 -3.59 0.01 21.97
CA TYR A 441 -2.37 0.18 21.19
C TYR A 441 -2.70 0.43 19.72
N PRO A 442 -1.98 1.33 19.04
CA PRO A 442 -2.16 1.49 17.60
C PRO A 442 -1.77 0.19 16.87
N LEU A 443 -2.44 -0.11 15.76
CA LEU A 443 -2.14 -1.28 14.91
C LEU A 443 -0.66 -1.36 14.51
N SER A 444 0.01 -0.21 14.35
CA SER A 444 1.45 -0.14 14.08
C SER A 444 2.33 -0.66 15.21
N TYR A 445 1.92 -0.47 16.46
CA TYR A 445 2.60 -1.04 17.62
C TYR A 445 2.42 -2.56 17.67
N LEU A 446 1.18 -3.04 17.51
CA LEU A 446 0.89 -4.48 17.48
C LEU A 446 1.69 -5.19 16.37
N GLY A 447 1.72 -4.60 15.17
CA GLY A 447 2.54 -5.09 14.07
C GLY A 447 4.04 -5.11 14.39
N ALA A 448 4.55 -4.07 15.06
CA ALA A 448 5.96 -4.02 15.48
C ALA A 448 6.29 -5.10 16.52
N VAL A 449 5.42 -5.34 17.50
CA VAL A 449 5.59 -6.41 18.48
C VAL A 449 5.64 -7.77 17.79
N ILE A 450 4.65 -8.07 16.93
CA ILE A 450 4.61 -9.31 16.15
C ILE A 450 5.89 -9.48 15.33
N THR A 451 6.34 -8.43 14.63
CA THR A 451 7.57 -8.46 13.81
C THR A 451 8.83 -8.69 14.63
N SER A 452 8.89 -8.11 15.83
CA SER A 452 10.08 -8.18 16.70
C SER A 452 10.16 -9.49 17.49
N CYS A 453 9.06 -10.23 17.56
CA CYS A 453 8.95 -11.50 18.28
C CYS A 453 9.78 -12.57 17.55
N ARG A 454 11.02 -12.79 17.99
CA ARG A 454 11.90 -13.82 17.44
C ARG A 454 11.73 -15.13 18.20
N VAL A 455 11.42 -16.20 17.47
CA VAL A 455 11.49 -17.57 17.99
C VAL A 455 12.96 -17.96 18.13
N PHE A 456 13.40 -18.25 19.35
CA PHE A 456 14.77 -18.74 19.60
C PHE A 456 14.83 -20.26 19.38
N ASP A 457 15.64 -20.69 18.40
CA ASP A 457 15.95 -22.09 18.13
C ASP A 457 16.59 -22.77 19.37
N GLY A 458 15.85 -23.69 20.01
CA GLY A 458 16.44 -24.73 20.86
C GLY A 458 15.91 -24.90 22.29
N LEU A 459 14.94 -24.11 22.75
CA LEU A 459 14.25 -24.36 24.03
C LEU A 459 12.85 -24.91 23.76
N VAL A 460 12.60 -26.15 24.22
CA VAL A 460 11.28 -26.77 24.17
C VAL A 460 10.40 -26.12 25.24
N TRP A 461 9.67 -25.07 24.85
CA TRP A 461 8.53 -24.58 25.60
C TRP A 461 7.26 -25.26 25.06
N ARG A 462 6.39 -25.70 25.98
CA ARG A 462 5.12 -26.33 25.63
C ARG A 462 4.18 -25.26 25.07
N GLY A 463 3.98 -25.21 23.74
CA GLY A 463 2.80 -24.60 23.12
C GLY A 463 3.10 -23.67 21.93
N ASP A 464 2.88 -24.17 20.71
CA ASP A 464 3.12 -23.51 19.41
C ASP A 464 2.55 -22.08 19.27
N GLY A 465 3.34 -21.01 19.37
CA GLY A 465 2.95 -19.65 18.93
C GLY A 465 2.14 -18.78 19.92
N GLY A 466 1.04 -19.28 20.50
CA GLY A 466 0.16 -18.46 21.36
C GLY A 466 0.79 -17.96 22.66
N ASP A 467 1.50 -18.84 23.38
CA ASP A 467 2.23 -18.47 24.60
C ASP A 467 3.40 -17.52 24.30
N TYR A 468 4.00 -17.62 23.11
CA TYR A 468 5.07 -16.72 22.65
C TYR A 468 4.56 -15.34 22.32
N LEU A 469 3.38 -15.23 21.70
CA LEU A 469 2.74 -13.94 21.45
C LEU A 469 2.48 -13.23 22.78
N ALA A 470 1.90 -13.95 23.76
CA ALA A 470 1.69 -13.43 25.11
C ALA A 470 3.01 -13.01 25.77
N GLU A 471 4.06 -13.84 25.70
CA GLU A 471 5.38 -13.50 26.22
C GLU A 471 5.97 -12.25 25.54
N CYS A 472 5.83 -12.12 24.22
CA CYS A 472 6.32 -10.96 23.47
C CYS A 472 5.58 -9.67 23.87
N PHE A 473 4.27 -9.74 24.11
CA PHE A 473 3.54 -8.61 24.69
C PHE A 473 4.00 -8.32 26.13
N GLU A 474 4.19 -9.34 26.96
CA GLU A 474 4.69 -9.20 28.34
C GLU A 474 6.08 -8.57 28.42
N GLN A 475 7.00 -8.91 27.51
CA GLN A 475 8.35 -8.34 27.46
C GLN A 475 8.36 -6.87 27.03
N GLY A 476 7.33 -6.43 26.28
CA GLY A 476 7.12 -5.03 25.93
C GLY A 476 6.54 -4.18 27.08
N MET A 477 6.05 -4.81 28.15
CA MET A 477 5.44 -4.14 29.30
C MET A 477 6.47 -3.78 30.36
N SER A 478 6.18 -2.76 31.17
CA SER A 478 7.00 -2.47 32.35
C SER A 478 6.93 -3.65 33.34
N SER A 479 7.97 -3.82 34.16
CA SER A 479 7.99 -4.89 35.16
C SER A 479 6.80 -4.83 36.12
N SER A 480 6.33 -3.62 36.45
CA SER A 480 5.14 -3.41 37.30
C SER A 480 3.83 -3.80 36.61
N ASP A 481 3.69 -3.50 35.31
CA ASP A 481 2.49 -3.89 34.57
C ASP A 481 2.46 -5.40 34.39
N ARG A 482 3.60 -6.01 34.07
CA ARG A 482 3.70 -7.48 33.94
C ARG A 482 3.31 -8.21 35.22
N GLU A 483 3.76 -7.77 36.39
CA GLU A 483 3.35 -8.35 37.68
C GLU A 483 1.86 -8.13 38.00
N THR A 484 1.28 -7.02 37.51
CA THR A 484 -0.15 -6.71 37.71
C THR A 484 -1.06 -7.59 36.86
N PHE A 485 -0.70 -7.80 35.58
CA PHE A 485 -1.52 -8.50 34.62
C PHE A 485 -1.22 -10.01 34.54
N PHE A 486 -0.01 -10.45 34.93
CA PHE A 486 0.43 -11.85 34.89
C PHE A 486 1.06 -12.32 36.23
N PRO A 487 0.38 -12.16 37.38
CA PRO A 487 0.97 -12.32 38.71
C PRO A 487 1.46 -13.74 39.06
N ASN A 488 1.11 -14.77 38.28
CA ASN A 488 1.34 -16.19 38.61
C ASN A 488 2.21 -16.95 37.59
N ARG A 489 2.79 -16.29 36.58
CA ARG A 489 3.75 -16.94 35.67
C ARG A 489 5.13 -16.99 36.33
N ASN A 490 5.40 -18.06 37.05
CA ASN A 490 6.77 -18.43 37.40
C ASN A 490 7.44 -19.00 36.14
N MET A 491 8.47 -18.33 35.62
CA MET A 491 9.30 -18.84 34.51
C MET A 491 10.06 -20.10 34.91
#